data_AF-A0A1C0UVL5-F1
#
_entry.id   AF-A0A1C0UVL5-F1
#
_cell.length_a   1.000
_cell.length_b   1.000
_cell.length_c   1.000
_cell.angle_alpha   90.00
_cell.angle_beta   90.00
_cell.angle_gamma   90.00
#
_symmetry.space_group_name_H-M   'P 1'
#
loop_
_entity.id
_entity.type
_entity.pdbx_description
1 polymer ?
#
loop_
_entity_poly.entity_id
_entity_poly.type
_entity_poly.pdbx_seq_one_letter_code
_entity_poly.pdbx_strand_id
1 'polypeptide(L)'
;MRLLALLGLSVVAFCTVVGVGSVVSHGSTLGLASVEVTDSAWGQGALWQNAAQALGGLTIGVVSMRVLDRWRYQQRLERLQRDLDHESHERQTLETSQRSLQLQLETLEEQATNHQRTIEALKTQLQERDRLLQKERTDLEAIRTDVEQTWDEQAALQGELSHLRDYVAELEAELNTSQSNLASLLQYQPKPAEAGENNSETDELVSAGAFETVLAAVETAEQQFGDVLEIWDSARSAAAESQFGRPSEVYQALRAIAEIGRASLLAKREGRSMGGWREGFRAYGLDFKPTEHQVTGSRYGSDRDFRHGGRKQRMFKHLTLGKNNAVHNLQIYFELDFETEKVAIGYCGKHLRSYGWAS
;
A
#
# COMPACT_ATOMS: atom_id res chain seq x y z
N MET A 1 -10.87 -12.74 11.94
CA MET A 1 -11.32 -14.09 12.34
C MET A 1 -10.24 -15.10 11.96
N ARG A 2 -9.80 -15.92 12.95
CA ARG A 2 -8.83 -17.05 12.91
C ARG A 2 -7.35 -16.66 12.70
N LEU A 3 -6.51 -16.52 13.73
CA LEU A 3 -5.94 -17.44 14.76
C LEU A 3 -4.99 -18.54 14.27
N LEU A 4 -3.76 -18.47 14.82
CA LEU A 4 -2.85 -19.51 15.36
C LEU A 4 -1.99 -20.39 14.44
N ALA A 5 -0.66 -20.22 14.56
CA ALA A 5 0.36 -21.25 14.89
C ALA A 5 1.72 -20.51 15.06
N LEU A 6 2.30 -20.29 16.24
CA LEU A 6 2.97 -21.19 17.21
C LEU A 6 4.01 -22.13 16.59
N LEU A 7 5.30 -21.81 16.80
CA LEU A 7 6.29 -22.63 17.53
C LEU A 7 7.72 -22.16 17.19
N GLY A 8 8.42 -21.65 18.21
CA GLY A 8 9.86 -21.44 18.17
C GLY A 8 10.60 -22.76 18.40
N LEU A 9 11.78 -22.87 17.79
CA LEU A 9 12.74 -23.93 18.05
C LEU A 9 14.05 -23.29 18.50
N SER A 10 14.33 -23.40 19.81
CA SER A 10 15.66 -23.25 20.37
C SER A 10 16.47 -24.51 20.05
N VAL A 11 17.65 -24.33 19.47
CA VAL A 11 18.67 -25.39 19.39
C VAL A 11 19.63 -25.18 20.55
N VAL A 12 19.51 -26.07 21.55
CA VAL A 12 20.48 -26.28 22.62
C VAL A 12 21.53 -27.27 22.10
N ALA A 13 22.79 -26.86 22.03
CA ALA A 13 23.92 -27.74 21.75
C ALA A 13 24.56 -28.19 23.08
N PHE A 14 24.50 -29.48 23.37
CA PHE A 14 25.15 -30.10 24.52
C PHE A 14 26.15 -31.17 24.05
N CYS A 15 27.38 -31.05 24.56
CA CYS A 15 28.44 -32.03 24.81
C CYS A 15 28.78 -33.15 23.81
N THR A 16 30.08 -33.32 23.54
CA THR A 16 30.90 -34.37 24.19
C THR A 16 32.40 -34.16 23.91
N VAL A 17 33.19 -33.97 24.97
CA VAL A 17 34.65 -34.11 24.98
C VAL A 17 34.94 -35.52 25.50
N VAL A 18 35.54 -36.37 24.67
CA VAL A 18 36.03 -37.69 25.07
C VAL A 18 37.50 -37.54 25.42
N GLY A 19 37.82 -37.72 26.70
CA GLY A 19 39.18 -37.93 27.19
C GLY A 19 39.59 -39.39 26.98
N VAL A 20 40.81 -39.61 26.50
CA VAL A 20 41.47 -40.91 26.52
C VAL A 20 42.78 -40.73 27.27
N GLY A 21 42.83 -41.31 28.47
CA GLY A 21 44.07 -41.52 29.20
C GLY A 21 44.87 -42.67 28.59
N SER A 22 46.19 -42.58 28.69
CA SER A 22 47.07 -43.74 28.58
C SER A 22 48.15 -43.65 29.63
N VAL A 23 48.01 -44.53 30.60
CA VAL A 23 49.00 -44.95 31.58
C VAL A 23 49.96 -45.91 30.86
N VAL A 24 51.26 -45.63 30.91
CA VAL A 24 52.29 -46.64 30.62
C VAL A 24 53.25 -46.68 31.80
N SER A 25 53.18 -47.78 32.53
CA SER A 25 54.14 -48.20 33.55
C SER A 25 55.19 -49.10 32.92
N HIS A 26 56.47 -48.76 33.06
CA HIS A 26 57.64 -49.66 33.05
C HIS A 26 58.66 -48.95 33.96
N GLY A 27 59.23 -49.50 35.04
CA GLY A 27 59.58 -50.88 35.32
C GLY A 27 61.10 -50.98 35.35
N SER A 28 61.70 -50.80 36.54
CA SER A 28 63.02 -51.28 36.98
C SER A 28 64.25 -50.69 36.24
N THR A 29 65.35 -50.30 36.87
CA THR A 29 66.23 -51.10 37.73
C THR A 29 67.12 -50.21 38.61
N LEU A 30 67.13 -50.51 39.91
CA LEU A 30 68.14 -50.08 40.89
C LEU A 30 69.48 -50.73 40.56
N GLY A 31 70.49 -49.93 40.23
CA GLY A 31 71.88 -50.36 40.20
C GLY A 31 72.48 -50.24 41.60
N LEU A 32 72.34 -51.29 42.41
CA LEU A 32 73.15 -51.52 43.60
C LEU A 32 74.57 -51.89 43.12
N ALA A 33 75.52 -50.97 43.24
CA ALA A 33 76.93 -51.30 43.14
C ALA A 33 77.36 -51.93 44.47
N SER A 34 77.48 -53.24 44.47
CA SER A 34 78.03 -54.05 45.55
C SER A 34 79.49 -53.69 45.80
N VAL A 35 79.78 -53.46 47.08
CA VAL A 35 81.12 -53.39 47.66
C VAL A 35 81.67 -54.81 47.74
N GLU A 36 82.79 -55.09 47.08
CA GLU A 36 83.68 -56.19 47.45
C GLU A 36 84.94 -55.59 48.08
N VAL A 37 84.99 -55.69 49.40
CA VAL A 37 86.19 -55.53 50.22
C VAL A 37 86.82 -56.92 50.31
N THR A 38 88.01 -57.09 49.73
CA THR A 38 88.86 -58.23 50.02
C THR A 38 89.75 -57.90 51.21
N ASP A 39 89.52 -58.62 52.30
CA ASP A 39 90.38 -58.67 53.48
C ASP A 39 91.78 -59.20 53.13
N SER A 40 92.82 -58.47 53.53
CA SER A 40 93.87 -59.01 54.41
C SER A 40 94.96 -57.96 54.67
N ALA A 41 95.01 -57.40 55.89
CA ALA A 41 96.27 -57.16 56.62
C ALA A 41 96.02 -56.46 57.98
N TRP A 42 96.15 -57.24 59.05
CA TRP A 42 96.79 -56.91 60.34
C TRP A 42 96.81 -55.46 60.86
N GLY A 43 96.15 -55.26 62.03
CA GLY A 43 96.86 -54.76 63.22
C GLY A 43 96.68 -53.28 63.62
N GLN A 44 96.07 -53.10 64.81
CA GLN A 44 96.15 -51.95 65.74
C GLN A 44 95.33 -50.68 65.43
N GLY A 45 94.28 -50.43 66.21
CA GLY A 45 93.56 -49.15 66.17
C GLY A 45 92.26 -49.02 67.00
N ALA A 46 92.12 -49.73 68.13
CA ALA A 46 90.81 -49.85 68.82
C ALA A 46 90.46 -48.71 69.81
N LEU A 47 91.28 -47.66 69.97
CA LEU A 47 91.01 -46.58 70.94
C LEU A 47 90.70 -45.20 70.31
N TRP A 48 90.82 -45.06 68.99
CA TRP A 48 90.37 -43.86 68.26
C TRP A 48 88.98 -44.04 67.60
N GLN A 49 88.47 -45.27 67.52
CA GLN A 49 87.16 -45.56 66.92
C GLN A 49 85.98 -45.07 67.77
N ASN A 50 86.05 -45.10 69.10
CA ASN A 50 84.92 -44.71 69.96
C ASN A 50 84.72 -43.18 70.04
N ALA A 51 85.80 -42.39 70.02
CA ALA A 51 85.69 -40.93 69.96
C ALA A 51 85.24 -40.42 68.57
N ALA A 52 85.68 -41.09 67.50
CA ALA A 52 85.23 -40.82 66.13
C ALA A 52 83.76 -41.23 65.90
N GLN A 53 83.25 -42.26 66.57
CA GLN A 53 81.83 -42.63 66.50
C GLN A 53 80.92 -41.64 67.26
N ALA A 54 81.36 -41.07 68.39
CA ALA A 54 80.58 -40.07 69.12
C ALA A 54 80.56 -38.69 68.43
N LEU A 55 81.71 -38.22 67.92
CA LEU A 55 81.79 -36.97 67.13
C LEU A 55 81.20 -37.14 65.72
N GLY A 56 81.35 -38.33 65.11
CA GLY A 56 80.70 -38.73 63.87
C GLY A 56 79.18 -38.76 64.01
N GLY A 57 78.64 -39.31 65.10
CA GLY A 57 77.20 -39.32 65.39
C GLY A 57 76.60 -37.92 65.59
N LEU A 58 77.31 -37.00 66.27
CA LEU A 58 76.89 -35.61 66.44
C LEU A 58 76.95 -34.80 65.13
N THR A 59 77.98 -35.00 64.31
CA THR A 59 78.12 -34.34 63.00
C THR A 59 77.13 -34.90 61.98
N ILE A 60 76.92 -36.22 61.95
CA ILE A 60 75.89 -36.88 61.12
C ILE A 60 74.49 -36.47 61.57
N GLY A 61 74.24 -36.32 62.88
CA GLY A 61 72.97 -35.82 63.42
C GLY A 61 72.68 -34.37 63.03
N VAL A 62 73.66 -33.47 63.14
CA VAL A 62 73.53 -32.05 62.74
C VAL A 62 73.39 -31.91 61.22
N VAL A 63 74.12 -32.70 60.43
CA VAL A 63 73.99 -32.74 58.96
C VAL A 63 72.63 -33.31 58.55
N SER A 64 72.15 -34.38 59.19
CA SER A 64 70.83 -34.96 58.92
C SER A 64 69.69 -34.01 59.30
N MET A 65 69.84 -33.25 60.39
CA MET A 65 68.87 -32.24 60.82
C MET A 65 68.83 -31.06 59.83
N ARG A 66 69.99 -30.59 59.34
CA ARG A 66 70.06 -29.54 58.29
C ARG A 66 69.49 -30.02 56.95
N VAL A 67 69.69 -31.29 56.58
CA VAL A 67 69.11 -31.90 55.37
C VAL A 67 67.58 -32.02 55.51
N LEU A 68 67.09 -32.45 56.68
CA LEU A 68 65.66 -32.54 56.96
C LEU A 68 64.99 -31.16 56.97
N ASP A 69 65.64 -30.15 57.55
CA ASP A 69 65.15 -28.77 57.53
C ASP A 69 65.13 -28.23 56.09
N ARG A 70 66.20 -28.42 55.30
CA ARG A 70 66.24 -28.04 53.88
C ARG A 70 65.12 -28.72 53.08
N TRP A 71 64.87 -30.01 53.33
CA TRP A 71 63.77 -30.74 52.70
C TRP A 71 62.40 -30.18 53.12
N ARG A 72 62.20 -29.87 54.40
CA ARG A 72 60.96 -29.21 54.89
C ARG A 72 60.76 -27.82 54.28
N TYR A 73 61.84 -27.05 54.10
CA TYR A 73 61.81 -25.77 53.40
C TYR A 73 61.43 -25.94 51.93
N GLN A 74 62.01 -26.92 51.22
CA GLN A 74 61.63 -27.23 49.84
C GLN A 74 60.16 -27.64 49.73
N GLN A 75 59.67 -28.51 50.60
CA GLN A 75 58.26 -28.89 50.65
C GLN A 75 57.32 -27.72 51.00
N ARG A 76 57.79 -26.73 51.76
CA ARG A 76 57.03 -25.50 52.04
C ARG A 76 56.99 -24.59 50.81
N LEU A 77 58.11 -24.45 50.09
CA LEU A 77 58.19 -23.66 48.86
C LEU A 77 57.33 -24.28 47.75
N GLU A 78 57.34 -25.60 47.58
CA GLU A 78 56.49 -26.31 46.61
C GLU A 78 55.00 -26.17 46.91
N ARG A 79 54.61 -26.09 48.20
CA ARG A 79 53.22 -25.80 48.59
C ARG A 79 52.84 -24.35 48.25
N LEU A 80 53.68 -23.39 48.64
CA LEU A 80 53.44 -21.98 48.32
C LEU A 80 53.39 -21.72 46.81
N GLN A 81 54.22 -22.40 46.02
CA GLN A 81 54.18 -22.30 44.57
C GLN A 81 52.86 -22.84 44.01
N ARG A 82 52.39 -24.00 44.49
CA ARG A 82 51.09 -24.55 44.07
C ARG A 82 49.92 -23.66 44.46
N ASP A 83 49.96 -23.08 45.66
CA ASP A 83 48.93 -22.15 46.13
C ASP A 83 48.95 -20.87 45.27
N LEU A 84 50.13 -20.35 44.94
CA LEU A 84 50.29 -19.19 44.04
C LEU A 84 49.80 -19.48 42.62
N ASP A 85 50.11 -20.65 42.06
CA ASP A 85 49.64 -21.08 40.74
C ASP A 85 48.12 -21.26 40.74
N HIS A 86 47.55 -21.81 41.82
CA HIS A 86 46.10 -21.94 41.99
C HIS A 86 45.40 -20.59 42.07
N GLU A 87 45.88 -19.67 42.92
CA GLU A 87 45.35 -18.30 43.01
C GLU A 87 45.50 -17.55 41.67
N SER A 88 46.60 -17.74 40.96
CA SER A 88 46.83 -17.15 39.63
C SER A 88 45.80 -17.65 38.61
N HIS A 89 45.52 -18.95 38.60
CA HIS A 89 44.47 -19.52 37.75
C HIS A 89 43.07 -19.03 38.15
N GLU A 90 42.74 -18.97 39.45
CA GLU A 90 41.46 -18.42 39.90
C GLU A 90 41.29 -16.97 39.46
N ARG A 91 42.31 -16.12 39.63
CA ARG A 91 42.29 -14.73 39.13
C ARG A 91 42.07 -14.68 37.63
N GLN A 92 42.76 -15.52 36.86
CA GLN A 92 42.58 -15.58 35.41
C GLN A 92 41.14 -15.97 35.04
N THR A 93 40.55 -16.95 35.72
CA THR A 93 39.15 -17.35 35.48
C THR A 93 38.18 -16.22 35.85
N LEU A 94 38.40 -15.54 36.98
CA LEU A 94 37.59 -14.41 37.39
C LEU A 94 37.70 -13.26 36.38
N GLU A 95 38.89 -12.93 35.90
CA GLU A 95 39.09 -11.92 34.86
C GLU A 95 38.35 -12.26 33.56
N THR A 96 38.40 -13.52 33.12
CA THR A 96 37.64 -13.95 31.93
C THR A 96 36.13 -13.84 32.15
N SER A 97 35.64 -14.20 33.33
CA SER A 97 34.23 -14.08 33.68
C SER A 97 33.80 -12.60 33.74
N GLN A 98 34.61 -11.73 34.33
CA GLN A 98 34.36 -10.29 34.41
C GLN A 98 34.30 -9.66 33.02
N ARG A 99 35.22 -10.01 32.12
CA ARG A 99 35.20 -9.56 30.72
C ARG A 99 33.94 -10.04 30.00
N SER A 100 33.52 -11.29 30.21
CA SER A 100 32.29 -11.80 29.60
C SER A 100 31.04 -11.06 30.08
N LEU A 101 30.96 -10.74 31.39
CA LEU A 101 29.86 -9.96 31.97
C LEU A 101 29.85 -8.51 31.46
N GLN A 102 31.02 -7.89 31.30
CA GLN A 102 31.13 -6.55 30.72
C GLN A 102 30.58 -6.51 29.29
N LEU A 103 30.93 -7.50 28.46
CA LEU A 103 30.40 -7.61 27.09
C LEU A 103 28.88 -7.83 27.08
N GLN A 104 28.36 -8.62 28.01
CA GLN A 104 26.91 -8.82 28.15
C GLN A 104 26.19 -7.52 28.56
N LEU A 105 26.76 -6.75 29.48
CA LEU A 105 26.22 -5.45 29.88
C LEU A 105 26.20 -4.46 28.73
N GLU A 106 27.30 -4.34 27.98
CA GLU A 106 27.38 -3.47 26.80
C GLU A 106 26.32 -3.85 25.75
N THR A 107 26.15 -5.15 25.51
CA THR A 107 25.11 -5.65 24.58
C THR A 107 23.70 -5.30 25.05
N LEU A 108 23.42 -5.43 26.36
CA LEU A 108 22.11 -5.09 26.92
C LEU A 108 21.84 -3.58 26.89
N GLU A 109 22.86 -2.76 27.12
CA GLU A 109 22.76 -1.30 26.99
C GLU A 109 22.46 -0.90 25.54
N GLU A 110 23.14 -1.50 24.56
CA GLU A 110 22.84 -1.28 23.15
C GLU A 110 21.38 -1.67 22.82
N GLN A 111 20.92 -2.83 23.28
CA GLN A 111 19.54 -3.28 23.10
C GLN A 111 18.53 -2.33 23.74
N ALA A 112 18.80 -1.84 24.96
CA ALA A 112 17.93 -0.89 25.64
C ALA A 112 17.80 0.42 24.85
N THR A 113 18.90 0.96 24.33
CA THR A 113 18.85 2.17 23.49
C THR A 113 18.11 1.94 22.18
N ASN A 114 18.27 0.77 21.55
CA ASN A 114 17.55 0.44 20.32
C ASN A 114 16.04 0.29 20.55
N HIS A 115 15.65 -0.36 21.66
CA HIS A 115 14.24 -0.47 22.05
C HIS A 115 13.65 0.90 22.39
N GLN A 116 14.40 1.78 23.07
CA GLN A 116 13.96 3.14 23.35
C GLN A 116 13.67 3.93 22.06
N ARG A 117 14.56 3.88 21.08
CA ARG A 117 14.33 4.49 19.76
C ARG A 117 13.09 3.92 19.06
N THR A 118 12.89 2.61 19.17
CA THR A 118 11.71 1.94 18.59
C THR A 118 10.41 2.40 19.25
N ILE A 119 10.40 2.53 20.57
CA ILE A 119 9.24 3.03 21.33
C ILE A 119 8.90 4.47 20.91
N GLU A 120 9.91 5.34 20.75
CA GLU A 120 9.70 6.73 20.31
C GLU A 120 9.17 6.81 18.88
N ALA A 121 9.68 5.97 17.98
CA ALA A 121 9.17 5.88 16.61
C ALA A 121 7.70 5.41 16.59
N LEU A 122 7.36 4.36 17.35
CA LEU A 122 5.98 3.85 17.46
C LEU A 122 5.03 4.89 18.08
N LYS A 123 5.48 5.63 19.09
CA LYS A 123 4.71 6.72 19.70
C LYS A 123 4.38 7.81 18.69
N THR A 124 5.34 8.17 17.84
CA THR A 124 5.15 9.16 16.77
C THR A 124 4.15 8.64 15.72
N GLN A 125 4.25 7.36 15.35
CA GLN A 125 3.29 6.74 14.42
C GLN A 125 1.87 6.68 15.00
N LEU A 126 1.72 6.40 16.30
CA LEU A 126 0.43 6.42 16.98
C LEU A 126 -0.19 7.82 16.96
N GLN A 127 0.59 8.85 17.29
CA GLN A 127 0.12 10.24 17.24
C GLN A 127 -0.34 10.66 15.84
N GLU A 128 0.35 10.21 14.80
CA GLU A 128 -0.05 10.50 13.42
C GLU A 128 -1.34 9.76 13.04
N ARG A 129 -1.48 8.49 13.44
CA ARG A 129 -2.74 7.76 13.25
C ARG A 129 -3.91 8.42 13.97
N ASP A 130 -3.71 8.91 15.19
CA ASP A 130 -4.76 9.58 15.95
C ASP A 130 -5.22 10.88 15.26
N ARG A 131 -4.28 11.65 14.68
CA ARG A 131 -4.61 12.82 13.86
C ARG A 131 -5.42 12.46 12.62
N LEU A 132 -5.03 11.39 11.92
CA LEU A 132 -5.75 10.91 10.74
C LEU A 132 -7.17 10.45 11.11
N LEU A 133 -7.32 9.69 12.19
CA LEU A 133 -8.63 9.25 12.68
C LEU A 133 -9.51 10.43 13.09
N GLN A 134 -8.92 11.45 13.71
CA GLN A 134 -9.66 12.67 14.06
C GLN A 134 -10.16 13.40 12.80
N LYS A 135 -9.33 13.50 11.76
CA LYS A 135 -9.71 14.09 10.48
C LYS A 135 -10.81 13.26 9.78
N GLU A 136 -10.65 11.95 9.70
CA GLU A 136 -11.68 11.06 9.12
C GLU A 136 -13.02 11.20 9.86
N ARG A 137 -12.98 11.36 11.19
CA ARG A 137 -14.18 11.58 11.99
C ARG A 137 -14.85 12.91 11.65
N THR A 138 -14.10 14.01 11.53
CA THR A 138 -14.67 15.31 11.15
C THR A 138 -15.23 15.28 9.73
N ASP A 139 -14.56 14.60 8.80
CA ASP A 139 -15.01 14.46 7.42
C ASP A 139 -16.32 13.63 7.38
N LEU A 140 -16.42 12.55 8.16
CA LEU A 140 -17.65 11.76 8.29
C LEU A 140 -18.80 12.54 8.92
N GLU A 141 -18.52 13.38 9.92
CA GLU A 141 -19.53 14.25 10.53
C GLU A 141 -20.04 15.28 9.51
N ALA A 142 -19.16 15.87 8.68
CA ALA A 142 -19.56 16.77 7.59
C ALA A 142 -20.39 16.07 6.51
N ILE A 143 -19.98 14.87 6.09
CA ILE A 143 -20.76 14.07 5.12
C ILE A 143 -22.13 13.72 5.70
N ARG A 144 -22.22 13.40 7.00
CA ARG A 144 -23.50 13.12 7.65
C ARG A 144 -24.44 14.33 7.58
N THR A 145 -23.94 15.53 7.87
CA THR A 145 -24.75 16.75 7.78
C THR A 145 -25.19 17.05 6.35
N ASP A 146 -24.32 16.82 5.35
CA ASP A 146 -24.68 17.02 3.95
C ASP A 146 -25.76 16.02 3.49
N VAL A 147 -25.69 14.77 3.95
CA VAL A 147 -26.71 13.75 3.68
C VAL A 147 -28.05 14.13 4.34
N GLU A 148 -28.03 14.63 5.58
CA GLU A 148 -29.23 15.12 6.25
C GLU A 148 -29.86 16.29 5.47
N GLN A 149 -29.06 17.27 5.04
CA GLN A 149 -29.53 18.41 4.25
C GLN A 149 -30.13 17.99 2.91
N THR A 150 -29.44 17.14 2.16
CA THR A 150 -29.93 16.66 0.86
C THR A 150 -31.22 15.84 0.98
N TRP A 151 -31.39 15.13 2.10
CA TRP A 151 -32.65 14.43 2.38
C TRP A 151 -33.80 15.41 2.63
N ASP A 152 -33.56 16.46 3.42
CA ASP A 152 -34.55 17.51 3.69
C ASP A 152 -34.92 18.28 2.41
N GLU A 153 -33.94 18.61 1.57
CA GLU A 153 -34.16 19.22 0.25
C GLU A 153 -34.98 18.30 -0.66
N GLN A 154 -34.67 17.01 -0.69
CA GLN A 154 -35.43 16.04 -1.48
C GLN A 154 -36.87 15.94 -1.00
N ALA A 155 -37.11 15.97 0.31
CA ALA A 155 -38.46 15.97 0.87
C ALA A 155 -39.23 17.26 0.50
N ALA A 156 -38.58 18.42 0.56
CA ALA A 156 -39.17 19.70 0.15
C ALA A 156 -39.56 19.70 -1.33
N LEU A 157 -38.65 19.28 -2.22
CA LEU A 157 -38.90 19.19 -3.65
C LEU A 157 -40.01 18.20 -4.00
N GLN A 158 -40.13 17.09 -3.27
CA GLN A 158 -41.25 16.17 -3.42
C GLN A 158 -42.59 16.82 -3.05
N GLY A 159 -42.62 17.63 -1.99
CA GLY A 159 -43.79 18.42 -1.60
C GLY A 159 -44.18 19.46 -2.66
N GLU A 160 -43.20 20.18 -3.22
CA GLU A 160 -43.43 21.13 -4.31
C GLU A 160 -43.97 20.43 -5.57
N LEU A 161 -43.41 19.27 -5.93
CA LEU A 161 -43.91 18.46 -7.04
C LEU A 161 -45.34 17.98 -6.83
N SER A 162 -45.73 17.60 -5.61
CA SER A 162 -47.13 17.27 -5.33
C SER A 162 -48.04 18.50 -5.48
N HIS A 163 -47.64 19.64 -4.92
CA HIS A 163 -48.42 20.87 -5.02
C HIS A 163 -48.59 21.34 -6.47
N LEU A 164 -47.52 21.30 -7.28
CA LEU A 164 -47.56 21.64 -8.70
C LEU A 164 -48.47 20.68 -9.49
N ARG A 165 -48.48 19.39 -9.16
CA ARG A 165 -49.39 18.42 -9.79
C ARG A 165 -50.84 18.72 -9.48
N ASP A 166 -51.15 19.02 -8.22
CA ASP A 166 -52.51 19.37 -7.80
C ASP A 166 -52.97 20.66 -8.49
N TYR A 167 -52.09 21.66 -8.60
CA TYR A 167 -52.37 22.92 -9.28
C TYR A 167 -52.59 22.75 -10.79
N VAL A 168 -51.80 21.91 -11.47
CA VAL A 168 -52.03 21.58 -12.88
C VAL A 168 -53.37 20.89 -13.07
N ALA A 169 -53.73 19.93 -12.19
CA ALA A 169 -55.01 19.25 -12.25
C ALA A 169 -56.21 20.23 -12.05
N GLU A 170 -56.07 21.22 -11.17
CA GLU A 170 -57.07 22.28 -10.98
C GLU A 170 -57.21 23.15 -12.23
N LEU A 171 -56.11 23.62 -12.81
CA LEU A 171 -56.13 24.42 -14.05
C LEU A 171 -56.70 23.64 -15.24
N GLU A 172 -56.40 22.34 -15.35
CA GLU A 172 -56.98 21.47 -16.38
C GLU A 172 -58.50 21.32 -16.20
N ALA A 173 -58.99 21.23 -14.96
CA ALA A 173 -60.42 21.21 -14.67
C ALA A 173 -61.11 22.54 -15.00
N GLU A 174 -60.47 23.68 -14.69
CA GLU A 174 -60.94 25.01 -15.08
C GLU A 174 -60.97 25.19 -16.61
N LEU A 175 -59.92 24.74 -17.30
CA LEU A 175 -59.84 24.78 -18.76
C LEU A 175 -60.95 23.94 -19.38
N ASN A 176 -61.17 22.72 -18.92
CA ASN A 176 -62.27 21.87 -19.41
C ASN A 176 -63.64 22.52 -19.17
N THR A 177 -63.83 23.14 -18.00
CA THR A 177 -65.08 23.83 -17.68
C THR A 177 -65.31 25.03 -18.60
N SER A 178 -64.27 25.85 -18.81
CA SER A 178 -64.34 27.00 -19.72
C SER A 178 -64.56 26.60 -21.19
N GLN A 179 -63.91 25.53 -21.65
CA GLN A 179 -64.13 24.96 -22.98
C GLN A 179 -65.55 24.42 -23.15
N SER A 180 -66.08 23.71 -22.15
CA SER A 180 -67.47 23.21 -22.15
C SER A 180 -68.48 24.35 -22.20
N ASN A 181 -68.26 25.40 -21.41
CA ASN A 181 -69.07 26.62 -21.41
C ASN A 181 -69.01 27.33 -22.77
N LEU A 182 -67.82 27.44 -23.38
CA LEU A 182 -67.63 28.04 -24.70
C LEU A 182 -68.34 27.22 -25.79
N ALA A 183 -68.19 25.89 -25.77
CA ALA A 183 -68.88 24.99 -26.71
C ALA A 183 -70.41 25.13 -26.61
N SER A 184 -70.92 25.27 -25.39
CA SER A 184 -72.34 25.53 -25.13
C SER A 184 -72.78 26.88 -25.69
N LEU A 185 -71.96 27.93 -25.55
CA LEU A 185 -72.19 29.26 -26.14
C LEU A 185 -72.17 29.24 -27.68
N LEU A 186 -71.24 28.50 -28.29
CA LEU A 186 -71.14 28.34 -29.73
C LEU A 186 -72.33 27.56 -30.32
N GLN A 187 -72.91 26.61 -29.58
CA GLN A 187 -74.16 25.96 -29.96
C GLN A 187 -75.36 26.92 -30.03
N TYR A 188 -75.31 28.04 -29.32
CA TYR A 188 -76.35 29.08 -29.34
C TYR A 188 -76.14 30.16 -30.43
N GLN A 189 -75.08 30.09 -31.22
CA GLN A 189 -74.90 31.00 -32.36
C GLN A 189 -75.67 30.49 -33.60
N PRO A 190 -76.50 31.32 -34.25
CA PRO A 190 -77.08 31.00 -35.54
C PRO A 190 -75.96 31.05 -36.59
N LYS A 191 -75.73 29.91 -37.24
CA LYS A 191 -74.78 29.65 -38.32
C LYS A 191 -74.66 30.82 -39.31
N PRO A 192 -73.45 31.35 -39.51
CA PRO A 192 -73.02 31.84 -40.81
C PRO A 192 -71.90 30.98 -41.39
N ALA A 193 -71.77 31.15 -42.69
CA ALA A 193 -70.95 30.42 -43.64
C ALA A 193 -69.45 30.31 -43.33
N GLU A 194 -68.92 29.23 -43.89
CA GLU A 194 -67.53 28.86 -44.14
C GLU A 194 -66.52 30.01 -44.28
N ALA A 195 -65.34 29.81 -43.67
CA ALA A 195 -64.06 30.24 -44.24
C ALA A 195 -62.87 29.65 -43.45
N GLY A 196 -61.95 29.02 -44.18
CA GLY A 196 -60.52 29.24 -43.99
C GLY A 196 -59.79 28.32 -43.03
N GLU A 197 -59.40 27.13 -43.52
CA GLU A 197 -58.18 26.47 -43.06
C GLU A 197 -56.98 27.36 -43.40
N ASN A 198 -56.23 27.78 -42.37
CA ASN A 198 -54.91 28.36 -42.54
C ASN A 198 -53.98 27.87 -41.42
N ASN A 199 -52.94 27.16 -41.87
CA ASN A 199 -51.58 27.11 -41.33
C ASN A 199 -51.41 26.64 -39.89
N SER A 200 -51.27 25.32 -39.75
CA SER A 200 -50.43 24.72 -38.72
C SER A 200 -48.96 24.92 -39.10
N GLU A 201 -48.34 25.98 -38.58
CA GLU A 201 -46.88 26.08 -38.46
C GLU A 201 -46.40 25.04 -37.44
N THR A 202 -46.28 23.79 -37.88
CA THR A 202 -45.46 22.80 -37.18
C THR A 202 -44.01 23.05 -37.55
N ASP A 203 -43.31 23.70 -36.63
CA ASP A 203 -42.10 23.16 -36.02
C ASP A 203 -41.09 22.56 -37.03
N GLU A 204 -40.14 23.39 -37.49
CA GLU A 204 -38.87 22.96 -38.09
C GLU A 204 -38.00 22.23 -37.05
N LEU A 205 -38.50 21.13 -36.49
CA LEU A 205 -37.67 20.07 -35.96
C LEU A 205 -37.11 19.33 -37.17
N VAL A 206 -35.96 19.82 -37.64
CA VAL A 206 -35.09 19.11 -38.56
C VAL A 206 -35.02 17.67 -38.08
N SER A 207 -35.64 16.77 -38.85
CA SER A 207 -35.45 15.33 -38.78
C SER A 207 -33.94 15.08 -38.77
N ALA A 208 -33.36 14.91 -37.58
CA ALA A 208 -32.04 14.32 -37.42
C ALA A 208 -32.17 12.89 -37.98
N GLY A 209 -31.91 12.79 -39.28
CA GLY A 209 -32.10 11.57 -40.05
C GLY A 209 -31.35 10.41 -39.42
N ALA A 210 -31.84 9.20 -39.66
CA ALA A 210 -31.08 8.01 -39.34
C ALA A 210 -29.68 8.13 -39.98
N PHE A 211 -28.64 8.27 -39.16
CA PHE A 211 -27.27 8.36 -39.64
C PHE A 211 -26.84 6.97 -40.14
N GLU A 212 -26.33 6.90 -41.36
CA GLU A 212 -25.88 5.62 -41.95
C GLU A 212 -24.60 5.09 -41.28
N THR A 213 -23.72 5.98 -40.84
CA THR A 213 -22.42 5.64 -40.26
C THR A 213 -22.10 6.48 -39.03
N VAL A 214 -21.24 5.96 -38.15
CA VAL A 214 -20.72 6.69 -36.99
C VAL A 214 -19.96 7.94 -37.43
N LEU A 215 -19.20 7.87 -38.52
CA LEU A 215 -18.52 9.02 -39.09
C LEU A 215 -19.49 10.14 -39.48
N ALA A 216 -20.60 9.82 -40.16
CA ALA A 216 -21.61 10.80 -40.53
C ALA A 216 -22.25 11.48 -39.31
N ALA A 217 -22.48 10.73 -38.23
CA ALA A 217 -22.95 11.27 -36.95
C ALA A 217 -21.93 12.24 -36.33
N VAL A 218 -20.64 11.89 -36.36
CA VAL A 218 -19.55 12.73 -35.83
C VAL A 218 -19.37 14.01 -36.65
N GLU A 219 -19.37 13.91 -37.99
CA GLU A 219 -19.24 15.07 -38.88
C GLU A 219 -20.43 16.02 -38.74
N THR A 220 -21.64 15.48 -38.61
CA THR A 220 -22.83 16.30 -38.39
C THR A 220 -22.79 16.99 -37.02
N ALA A 221 -22.36 16.28 -35.97
CA ALA A 221 -22.18 16.88 -34.65
C ALA A 221 -21.12 17.98 -34.66
N GLU A 222 -20.03 17.83 -35.42
CA GLU A 222 -19.06 18.90 -35.58
C GLU A 222 -19.63 20.13 -36.28
N GLN A 223 -20.41 19.94 -37.34
CA GLN A 223 -21.03 21.05 -38.05
C GLN A 223 -22.02 21.82 -37.17
N GLN A 224 -22.81 21.10 -36.35
CA GLN A 224 -23.85 21.72 -35.52
C GLN A 224 -23.34 22.25 -34.18
N PHE A 225 -22.30 21.63 -33.62
CA PHE A 225 -21.78 21.96 -32.29
C PHE A 225 -20.31 22.40 -32.32
N GLY A 226 -19.75 22.77 -33.48
CA GLY A 226 -18.34 23.16 -33.61
C GLY A 226 -17.94 24.44 -32.87
N ASP A 227 -18.93 25.18 -32.35
CA ASP A 227 -18.73 26.27 -31.39
C ASP A 227 -18.17 25.76 -30.06
N VAL A 228 -18.61 24.57 -29.59
CA VAL A 228 -18.22 23.98 -28.30
C VAL A 228 -17.43 22.69 -28.43
N LEU A 229 -17.68 21.87 -29.45
CA LEU A 229 -16.97 20.62 -29.69
C LEU A 229 -15.78 20.85 -30.61
N GLU A 230 -14.65 20.22 -30.28
CA GLU A 230 -13.51 20.10 -31.17
C GLU A 230 -13.28 18.61 -31.46
N ILE A 231 -13.57 18.17 -32.69
CA ILE A 231 -13.41 16.76 -33.08
C ILE A 231 -11.98 16.52 -33.55
N TRP A 232 -11.22 15.73 -32.79
CA TRP A 232 -9.83 15.42 -33.08
C TRP A 232 -9.67 14.43 -34.24
N ASP A 233 -8.50 14.43 -34.89
CA ASP A 233 -8.19 13.57 -36.04
C ASP A 233 -8.32 12.08 -35.68
N SER A 234 -7.92 11.75 -34.45
CA SER A 234 -8.05 10.40 -33.88
C SER A 234 -9.50 9.98 -33.64
N ALA A 235 -10.40 10.90 -33.29
CA ALA A 235 -11.82 10.62 -33.17
C ALA A 235 -12.47 10.34 -34.54
N ARG A 236 -12.14 11.15 -35.57
CA ARG A 236 -12.63 10.90 -36.94
C ARG A 236 -12.16 9.55 -37.47
N SER A 237 -10.87 9.26 -37.31
CA SER A 237 -10.28 8.02 -37.78
C SER A 237 -10.95 6.81 -37.13
N ALA A 238 -11.18 6.87 -35.81
CA ALA A 238 -11.87 5.82 -35.08
C ALA A 238 -13.35 5.68 -35.47
N ALA A 239 -14.02 6.79 -35.76
CA ALA A 239 -15.42 6.81 -36.19
C ALA A 239 -15.60 6.21 -37.59
N ALA A 240 -14.65 6.48 -38.50
CA ALA A 240 -14.64 5.91 -39.85
C ALA A 240 -14.48 4.38 -39.85
N GLU A 241 -13.73 3.83 -38.90
CA GLU A 241 -13.52 2.38 -38.75
C GLU A 241 -14.60 1.68 -37.91
N SER A 242 -15.53 2.43 -37.32
CA SER A 242 -16.51 1.90 -36.37
C SER A 242 -17.67 1.17 -37.06
N GLN A 243 -17.96 -0.04 -36.59
CA GLN A 243 -19.10 -0.86 -37.06
C GLN A 243 -20.32 -0.76 -36.13
N PHE A 244 -20.38 0.25 -35.28
CA PHE A 244 -21.45 0.41 -34.30
C PHE A 244 -22.81 0.62 -35.00
N GLY A 245 -23.74 -0.32 -34.80
CA GLY A 245 -24.98 -0.39 -35.57
C GLY A 245 -26.06 0.64 -35.22
N ARG A 246 -25.80 1.62 -34.35
CA ARG A 246 -26.76 2.66 -33.95
C ARG A 246 -26.15 4.07 -34.00
N PRO A 247 -25.75 4.57 -35.18
CA PRO A 247 -25.06 5.86 -35.28
C PRO A 247 -25.85 7.06 -34.74
N SER A 248 -27.18 7.02 -34.75
CA SER A 248 -28.01 8.06 -34.11
C SER A 248 -27.79 8.17 -32.61
N GLU A 249 -27.48 7.08 -31.88
CA GLU A 249 -27.12 7.17 -30.46
C GLU A 249 -25.79 7.91 -30.24
N VAL A 250 -24.85 7.77 -31.19
CA VAL A 250 -23.57 8.50 -31.14
C VAL A 250 -23.81 9.99 -31.27
N TYR A 251 -24.65 10.39 -32.23
CA TYR A 251 -25.03 11.80 -32.41
C TYR A 251 -25.70 12.37 -31.14
N GLN A 252 -26.65 11.64 -30.54
CA GLN A 252 -27.29 12.08 -29.30
C GLN A 252 -26.30 12.19 -28.13
N ALA A 253 -25.33 11.28 -28.04
CA ALA A 253 -24.28 11.35 -27.04
C ALA A 253 -23.37 12.57 -27.25
N LEU A 254 -22.99 12.89 -28.49
CA LEU A 254 -22.21 14.08 -28.82
C LEU A 254 -22.99 15.37 -28.54
N ARG A 255 -24.28 15.40 -28.86
CA ARG A 255 -25.17 16.50 -28.49
C ARG A 255 -25.22 16.70 -26.98
N ALA A 256 -25.36 15.63 -26.20
CA ALA A 256 -25.33 15.72 -24.74
C ALA A 256 -23.99 16.26 -24.22
N ILE A 257 -22.87 15.83 -24.80
CA ILE A 257 -21.54 16.37 -24.47
C ILE A 257 -21.47 17.87 -24.79
N ALA A 258 -22.01 18.31 -25.94
CA ALA A 258 -22.04 19.73 -26.31
C ALA A 258 -22.87 20.56 -25.32
N GLU A 259 -24.08 20.12 -24.98
CA GLU A 259 -24.99 20.82 -24.06
C GLU A 259 -24.38 20.93 -22.65
N ILE A 260 -23.85 19.82 -22.10
CA ILE A 260 -23.19 19.79 -20.79
C ILE A 260 -21.87 20.59 -20.83
N GLY A 261 -21.14 20.53 -21.93
CA GLY A 261 -19.92 21.29 -22.19
C GLY A 261 -20.17 22.80 -22.12
N ARG A 262 -21.18 23.29 -22.85
CA ARG A 262 -21.59 24.71 -22.83
C ARG A 262 -21.94 25.15 -21.41
N ALA A 263 -22.76 24.36 -20.70
CA ALA A 263 -23.14 24.66 -19.33
C ALA A 263 -21.92 24.72 -18.39
N SER A 264 -20.96 23.81 -18.55
CA SER A 264 -19.74 23.76 -17.74
C SER A 264 -18.81 24.94 -17.97
N LEU A 265 -18.60 25.31 -19.24
CA LEU A 265 -17.77 26.46 -19.61
C LEU A 265 -18.40 27.75 -19.11
N LEU A 266 -19.73 27.91 -19.26
CA LEU A 266 -20.49 29.04 -18.74
C LEU A 266 -20.38 29.15 -17.21
N ALA A 267 -20.63 28.07 -16.49
CA ALA A 267 -20.54 28.05 -15.03
C ALA A 267 -19.14 28.44 -14.55
N LYS A 268 -18.08 27.93 -15.20
CA LYS A 268 -16.71 28.29 -14.88
C LYS A 268 -16.44 29.78 -15.11
N ARG A 269 -16.91 30.35 -16.22
CA ARG A 269 -16.78 31.79 -16.52
C ARG A 269 -17.43 32.66 -15.44
N GLU A 270 -18.52 32.19 -14.87
CA GLU A 270 -19.28 32.87 -13.81
C GLU A 270 -18.79 32.55 -12.40
N GLY A 271 -17.73 31.75 -12.25
CA GLY A 271 -17.20 31.33 -10.95
C GLY A 271 -18.16 30.41 -10.17
N ARG A 272 -19.12 29.79 -10.85
CA ARG A 272 -20.09 28.85 -10.27
C ARG A 272 -19.62 27.41 -10.46
N SER A 273 -19.96 26.55 -9.50
CA SER A 273 -19.84 25.10 -9.69
C SER A 273 -21.03 24.64 -10.53
N MET A 274 -20.77 24.11 -11.72
CA MET A 274 -21.73 23.21 -12.36
C MET A 274 -21.69 21.91 -11.55
N GLY A 275 -22.84 21.35 -11.22
CA GLY A 275 -22.90 20.06 -10.53
C GLY A 275 -22.10 18.96 -11.24
N GLY A 276 -22.13 17.75 -10.71
CA GLY A 276 -21.34 16.67 -11.31
C GLY A 276 -21.77 16.37 -12.76
N TRP A 277 -20.77 16.18 -13.63
CA TRP A 277 -20.99 15.76 -15.02
C TRP A 277 -21.79 14.45 -15.11
N ARG A 278 -21.68 13.61 -14.07
CA ARG A 278 -22.38 12.33 -13.97
C ARG A 278 -23.90 12.52 -13.91
N GLU A 279 -24.38 13.48 -13.14
CA GLU A 279 -25.80 13.81 -13.01
C GLU A 279 -26.34 14.33 -14.35
N GLY A 280 -25.58 15.22 -15.01
CA GLY A 280 -25.92 15.72 -16.34
C GLY A 280 -26.10 14.59 -17.36
N PHE A 281 -25.10 13.70 -17.51
CA PHE A 281 -25.21 12.59 -18.47
C PHE A 281 -26.25 11.54 -18.08
N ARG A 282 -26.55 11.36 -16.78
CA ARG A 282 -27.60 10.45 -16.33
C ARG A 282 -28.98 10.88 -16.84
N ALA A 283 -29.24 12.19 -16.97
CA ALA A 283 -30.50 12.70 -17.54
C ALA A 283 -30.71 12.26 -19.01
N TYR A 284 -29.63 12.00 -19.74
CA TYR A 284 -29.65 11.47 -21.12
C TYR A 284 -29.55 9.94 -21.18
N GLY A 285 -29.54 9.24 -20.03
CA GLY A 285 -29.39 7.79 -19.97
C GLY A 285 -27.99 7.28 -20.35
N LEU A 286 -26.96 8.13 -20.29
CA LEU A 286 -25.60 7.81 -20.73
C LEU A 286 -24.71 7.37 -19.56
N ASP A 287 -23.94 6.28 -19.75
CA ASP A 287 -22.98 5.80 -18.73
C ASP A 287 -21.66 6.59 -18.81
N PHE A 288 -21.57 7.63 -18.00
CA PHE A 288 -20.39 8.48 -17.88
C PHE A 288 -19.39 7.97 -16.84
N LYS A 289 -18.13 7.88 -17.26
CA LYS A 289 -16.97 7.60 -16.40
C LYS A 289 -16.07 8.84 -16.33
N PRO A 290 -15.93 9.48 -15.15
CA PRO A 290 -15.08 10.66 -15.00
C PRO A 290 -13.58 10.33 -15.05
N THR A 291 -13.22 9.09 -14.70
CA THR A 291 -11.85 8.58 -14.67
C THR A 291 -11.81 7.13 -15.13
N GLU A 292 -10.64 6.73 -15.62
CA GLU A 292 -10.34 5.35 -15.99
C GLU A 292 -9.90 4.56 -14.73
N HIS A 293 -10.14 3.24 -14.71
CA HIS A 293 -9.71 2.41 -13.59
C HIS A 293 -8.17 2.45 -13.45
N GLN A 294 -7.64 2.54 -12.21
CA GLN A 294 -6.21 2.72 -11.95
C GLN A 294 -5.34 1.70 -12.69
N VAL A 295 -5.75 0.42 -12.68
CA VAL A 295 -5.02 -0.67 -13.37
C VAL A 295 -5.05 -0.51 -14.89
N THR A 296 -6.17 -0.04 -15.46
CA THR A 296 -6.29 0.24 -16.89
C THR A 296 -5.39 1.41 -17.28
N GLY A 297 -5.37 2.47 -16.47
CA GLY A 297 -4.49 3.62 -16.68
C GLY A 297 -3.01 3.23 -16.69
N SER A 298 -2.58 2.33 -15.79
CA SER A 298 -1.19 1.88 -15.74
C SER A 298 -0.79 0.93 -16.89
N ARG A 299 -1.67 0.01 -17.31
CA ARG A 299 -1.33 -0.99 -18.35
C ARG A 299 -1.62 -0.54 -19.78
N TYR A 300 -2.69 0.22 -19.98
CA TYR A 300 -3.21 0.59 -21.31
C TYR A 300 -3.37 2.11 -21.48
N GLY A 301 -2.73 2.91 -20.62
CA GLY A 301 -2.83 4.37 -20.67
C GLY A 301 -2.39 4.98 -22.01
N SER A 302 -1.50 4.32 -22.76
CA SER A 302 -1.10 4.75 -24.11
C SER A 302 -2.23 4.70 -25.14
N ASP A 303 -3.22 3.81 -24.95
CA ASP A 303 -4.38 3.72 -25.85
C ASP A 303 -5.33 4.91 -25.67
N ARG A 304 -5.14 5.70 -24.60
CA ARG A 304 -5.91 6.91 -24.27
C ARG A 304 -5.19 8.19 -24.69
N ASP A 305 -4.08 8.06 -25.41
CA ASP A 305 -3.34 9.18 -25.95
C ASP A 305 -3.85 9.54 -27.36
N PHE A 306 -4.68 10.57 -27.44
CA PHE A 306 -5.29 11.02 -28.68
C PHE A 306 -4.47 12.13 -29.33
N ARG A 307 -4.65 12.31 -30.64
CA ARG A 307 -3.87 13.27 -31.45
C ARG A 307 -4.77 14.15 -32.30
N HIS A 308 -4.38 15.42 -32.42
CA HIS A 308 -4.97 16.40 -33.33
C HIS A 308 -3.97 17.50 -33.66
N GLY A 309 -3.70 17.76 -34.95
CA GLY A 309 -2.88 18.91 -35.38
C GLY A 309 -1.49 19.00 -34.72
N GLY A 310 -0.83 17.85 -34.48
CA GLY A 310 0.47 17.78 -33.80
C GLY A 310 0.41 17.79 -32.27
N ARG A 311 -0.76 18.04 -31.66
CA ARG A 311 -0.99 17.90 -30.22
C ARG A 311 -1.21 16.44 -29.86
N LYS A 312 -0.78 16.06 -28.66
CA LYS A 312 -1.03 14.74 -28.07
C LYS A 312 -1.53 14.94 -26.63
N GLN A 313 -2.70 14.42 -26.32
CA GLN A 313 -3.30 14.54 -24.98
C GLN A 313 -3.89 13.22 -24.53
N ARG A 314 -3.69 12.91 -23.25
CA ARG A 314 -4.32 11.77 -22.61
C ARG A 314 -5.69 12.18 -22.08
N MET A 315 -6.74 11.44 -22.47
CA MET A 315 -8.11 11.71 -22.00
C MET A 315 -8.67 10.49 -21.29
N PHE A 316 -9.22 10.67 -20.09
CA PHE A 316 -9.78 9.58 -19.29
C PHE A 316 -11.30 9.62 -19.15
N LYS A 317 -11.90 10.81 -19.31
CA LYS A 317 -13.35 10.96 -19.28
C LYS A 317 -13.94 10.31 -20.53
N HIS A 318 -14.93 9.46 -20.33
CA HIS A 318 -15.58 8.79 -21.46
C HIS A 318 -17.03 8.41 -21.21
N LEU A 319 -17.77 8.28 -22.31
CA LEU A 319 -19.07 7.62 -22.38
C LEU A 319 -18.91 6.23 -22.98
N THR A 320 -19.73 5.28 -22.52
CA THR A 320 -19.87 3.96 -23.16
C THR A 320 -21.29 3.79 -23.67
N LEU A 321 -21.44 3.50 -24.95
CA LEU A 321 -22.71 3.26 -25.64
C LEU A 321 -22.87 1.77 -25.92
N GLY A 322 -23.98 1.18 -25.45
CA GLY A 322 -24.32 -0.22 -25.65
C GLY A 322 -23.55 -1.20 -24.75
N LYS A 323 -23.77 -2.52 -24.93
CA LYS A 323 -23.27 -3.60 -24.06
C LYS A 323 -22.88 -4.84 -24.90
N ASN A 324 -21.96 -5.65 -24.39
CA ASN A 324 -21.64 -7.04 -24.79
C ASN A 324 -20.57 -7.31 -25.89
N ASN A 325 -20.47 -6.56 -27.00
CA ASN A 325 -19.43 -6.81 -28.03
C ASN A 325 -19.08 -5.53 -28.84
N ALA A 326 -18.01 -5.55 -29.66
CA ALA A 326 -17.54 -4.36 -30.39
C ALA A 326 -18.53 -3.79 -31.43
N VAL A 327 -19.43 -4.62 -31.98
CA VAL A 327 -20.50 -4.17 -32.90
C VAL A 327 -21.61 -3.43 -32.13
N HIS A 328 -21.78 -3.76 -30.85
CA HIS A 328 -22.77 -3.17 -29.95
C HIS A 328 -22.16 -2.28 -28.87
N ASN A 329 -20.86 -1.96 -28.93
CA ASN A 329 -20.17 -1.16 -27.93
C ASN A 329 -19.27 -0.10 -28.58
N LEU A 330 -19.55 1.16 -28.27
CA LEU A 330 -18.77 2.31 -28.70
C LEU A 330 -18.39 3.16 -27.49
N GLN A 331 -17.16 3.69 -27.48
CA GLN A 331 -16.68 4.63 -26.48
C GLN A 331 -16.37 5.98 -27.10
N ILE A 332 -16.74 7.03 -26.36
CA ILE A 332 -16.42 8.42 -26.71
C ILE A 332 -15.52 8.98 -25.60
N TYR A 333 -14.25 9.25 -25.90
CA TYR A 333 -13.33 9.91 -24.97
C TYR A 333 -13.26 11.40 -25.26
N PHE A 334 -13.28 12.20 -24.21
CA PHE A 334 -13.25 13.65 -24.34
C PHE A 334 -12.58 14.33 -23.14
N GLU A 335 -12.26 15.61 -23.27
CA GLU A 335 -11.76 16.44 -22.18
C GLU A 335 -12.24 17.89 -22.36
N LEU A 336 -12.42 18.60 -21.26
CA LEU A 336 -12.66 20.05 -21.31
C LEU A 336 -11.31 20.75 -21.51
N ASP A 337 -11.16 21.42 -22.64
CA ASP A 337 -10.06 22.34 -22.87
C ASP A 337 -10.49 23.77 -22.51
N PHE A 338 -10.01 24.23 -21.38
CA PHE A 338 -10.31 25.57 -20.88
C PHE A 338 -9.48 26.67 -21.55
N GLU A 339 -8.41 26.33 -22.26
CA GLU A 339 -7.62 27.31 -23.01
C GLU A 339 -8.34 27.70 -24.30
N THR A 340 -8.94 26.70 -24.98
CA THR A 340 -9.72 26.92 -26.20
C THR A 340 -11.20 27.14 -25.96
N GLU A 341 -11.66 27.03 -24.70
CA GLU A 341 -13.07 27.04 -24.30
C GLU A 341 -13.92 26.02 -25.09
N LYS A 342 -13.37 24.83 -25.33
CA LYS A 342 -14.02 23.76 -26.06
C LYS A 342 -13.97 22.43 -25.31
N VAL A 343 -14.81 21.49 -25.72
CA VAL A 343 -14.74 20.09 -25.34
C VAL A 343 -14.05 19.34 -26.48
N ALA A 344 -12.82 18.92 -26.24
CA ALA A 344 -12.04 18.12 -27.17
C ALA A 344 -12.56 16.68 -27.17
N ILE A 345 -13.01 16.18 -28.31
CA ILE A 345 -13.39 14.79 -28.51
C ILE A 345 -12.19 14.05 -29.11
N GLY A 346 -11.45 13.32 -28.26
CA GLY A 346 -10.23 12.61 -28.65
C GLY A 346 -10.48 11.26 -29.34
N TYR A 347 -11.60 10.60 -29.05
CA TYR A 347 -11.91 9.29 -29.62
C TYR A 347 -13.42 9.06 -29.72
N CYS A 348 -13.86 8.40 -30.79
CA CYS A 348 -15.23 7.96 -30.97
C CYS A 348 -15.25 6.66 -31.78
N GLY A 349 -15.18 5.52 -31.11
CA GLY A 349 -15.00 4.24 -31.80
C GLY A 349 -15.15 3.03 -30.89
N LYS A 350 -14.69 1.87 -31.36
CA LYS A 350 -14.81 0.61 -30.59
C LYS A 350 -14.25 0.76 -29.17
N HIS A 351 -14.78 -0.04 -28.25
CA HIS A 351 -14.27 -0.08 -26.89
C HIS A 351 -12.76 -0.38 -26.87
N LEU A 352 -11.99 0.48 -26.19
CA LEU A 352 -10.54 0.32 -26.05
C LEU A 352 -10.20 -0.69 -24.96
N ARG A 353 -8.98 -1.24 -24.96
CA ARG A 353 -8.57 -2.23 -23.96
C ARG A 353 -8.72 -1.70 -22.54
N SER A 354 -9.23 -2.53 -21.64
CA SER A 354 -9.38 -2.23 -20.22
C SER A 354 -9.20 -3.46 -19.34
N TYR A 355 -9.00 -3.26 -18.03
CA TYR A 355 -8.90 -4.36 -17.08
C TYR A 355 -10.19 -5.20 -17.08
N GLY A 356 -10.08 -6.49 -17.44
CA GLY A 356 -11.22 -7.42 -17.53
C GLY A 356 -11.86 -7.52 -18.92
N TRP A 357 -11.40 -6.76 -19.91
CA TRP A 357 -11.90 -6.81 -21.29
C TRP A 357 -10.74 -6.86 -22.30
N ALA A 358 -10.57 -8.00 -22.96
CA ALA A 358 -9.68 -8.12 -24.11
C ALA A 358 -10.47 -7.69 -25.37
N SER A 359 -10.01 -6.60 -26.01
CA SER A 359 -10.61 -6.06 -27.25
C SER A 359 -10.39 -6.95 -28.45
#